data_AF-A0A8C2PAH0-F1
#
_entry.id   AF-A0A8C2PAH0-F1
#
_cell.length_a   1.000
_cell.length_b   1.000
_cell.length_c   1.000
_cell.angle_alpha   90.00
_cell.angle_beta   90.00
_cell.angle_gamma   90.00
#
_symmetry.space_group_name_H-M   'P 1'
#
loop_
_entity.id
_entity.type
_entity.pdbx_description
1 polymer ?
#
loop_
_entity_poly.entity_id
_entity_poly.type
_entity_poly.pdbx_seq_one_letter_code
_entity_poly.pdbx_strand_id
1 'polypeptide(L)'
;MAWQNLGEKEASDTRSFGVRTSTGIKGLQTVTSAPAVREDVYLFVRGTPEEYIAKVKEYNTNSAIVANARRLKDRVDEKLTEEDKQNALSILNKIYSSSLC
;
A
#
# COMPACT_ATOMS: atom_id res chain seq x y z
N MET A 1 -23.42 7.13 46.93
CA MET A 1 -21.98 6.90 47.22
C MET A 1 -21.34 6.42 45.92
N ALA A 2 -20.28 6.97 45.36
CA ALA A 2 -19.48 8.13 45.71
C ALA A 2 -18.88 8.65 44.39
N TRP A 3 -18.92 9.97 44.22
CA TRP A 3 -17.92 10.67 43.44
C TRP A 3 -16.61 10.65 44.22
N GLN A 4 -15.48 10.41 43.52
CA GLN A 4 -14.20 11.13 43.62
C GLN A 4 -12.97 10.21 43.38
N ASN A 5 -12.09 10.73 42.50
CA ASN A 5 -10.64 10.52 42.41
C ASN A 5 -10.12 9.28 41.66
N LEU A 6 -9.66 9.49 40.42
CA LEU A 6 -8.22 9.66 40.12
C LEU A 6 -8.04 9.97 38.62
N GLY A 7 -7.55 11.17 38.33
CA GLY A 7 -7.06 11.58 37.02
C GLY A 7 -5.62 11.13 36.77
N GLU A 8 -5.28 11.12 35.48
CA GLU A 8 -3.96 11.35 34.87
C GLU A 8 -2.75 10.50 35.31
N LYS A 9 -2.32 9.59 34.42
CA LYS A 9 -0.96 9.54 33.81
C LYS A 9 -0.79 8.21 33.06
N GLU A 10 -0.74 8.24 31.73
CA GLU A 10 0.46 8.40 30.89
C GLU A 10 1.17 7.07 30.56
N ALA A 11 1.15 6.77 29.26
CA ALA A 11 2.25 6.23 28.47
C ALA A 11 3.12 5.11 29.08
N SER A 12 2.91 3.87 28.62
CA SER A 12 4.01 2.93 28.36
C SER A 12 3.49 1.64 27.71
N ASP A 13 3.37 1.62 26.38
CA ASP A 13 3.77 0.40 25.65
C ASP A 13 4.09 0.70 24.17
N THR A 14 5.16 1.45 23.95
CA THR A 14 5.82 1.53 22.65
C THR A 14 6.88 0.45 22.56
N ARG A 15 6.52 -0.71 21.98
CA ARG A 15 7.50 -1.74 21.63
C ARG A 15 8.26 -1.34 20.37
N SER A 16 9.25 -0.47 20.56
CA SER A 16 10.18 -0.02 19.54
C SER A 16 11.14 -1.16 19.16
N PHE A 17 11.05 -1.68 17.93
CA PHE A 17 12.14 -2.49 17.34
C PHE A 17 13.24 -1.53 16.89
N GLY A 18 14.19 -1.26 17.78
CA GLY A 18 15.34 -0.42 17.49
C GLY A 18 16.47 -1.19 16.80
N VAL A 19 16.83 -0.82 15.57
CA VAL A 19 18.18 -1.11 15.05
C VAL A 19 19.09 0.01 15.52
N ARG A 20 20.03 -0.33 16.41
CA ARG A 20 20.98 0.61 16.99
C ARG A 20 22.11 0.88 15.97
N THR A 21 22.22 2.09 15.45
CA THR A 21 23.46 2.58 14.81
C THR A 21 23.92 3.87 15.46
N SER A 22 25.23 4.01 15.67
CA SER A 22 25.89 4.97 16.56
C SER A 22 25.95 6.43 16.07
N THR A 23 25.10 6.86 15.12
CA THR A 23 25.18 8.22 14.59
C THR A 23 23.81 8.73 14.11
N GLY A 24 23.23 9.65 14.90
CA GLY A 24 22.11 10.52 14.50
C GLY A 24 20.72 9.88 14.46
N ILE A 25 19.71 10.65 14.85
CA ILE A 25 18.29 10.31 14.66
C ILE A 25 18.06 10.10 13.16
N LYS A 26 18.02 8.84 12.71
CA LYS A 26 17.44 8.54 11.39
C LYS A 26 15.93 8.71 11.55
N GLY A 27 15.40 9.61 10.75
CA GLY A 27 14.06 10.15 10.84
C GLY A 27 12.96 9.09 10.90
N LEU A 28 11.76 9.57 11.26
CA LEU A 28 10.50 8.83 11.19
C LEU A 28 10.57 7.81 10.04
N GLN A 29 10.53 6.52 10.37
CA GLN A 29 10.11 5.52 9.39
C GLN A 29 8.66 5.84 9.06
N THR A 30 8.48 6.67 8.04
CA THR A 30 7.20 6.96 7.42
C THR A 30 6.61 5.63 6.99
N VAL A 31 5.48 5.27 7.59
CA VAL A 31 4.56 4.29 7.00
C VAL A 31 4.34 4.80 5.59
N THR A 32 4.84 4.07 4.60
CA THR A 32 4.66 4.39 3.19
C THR A 32 4.20 3.09 2.56
N SER A 33 3.32 3.17 1.57
CA SER A 33 2.92 1.98 0.82
C SER A 33 4.16 1.21 0.34
N ALA A 34 4.21 -0.09 0.67
CA ALA A 34 5.36 -0.91 0.34
C ALA A 34 5.65 -0.87 -1.17
N PRO A 35 6.92 -0.78 -1.61
CA PRO A 35 7.27 -0.68 -3.03
C PRO A 35 6.60 -1.76 -3.90
N ALA A 36 6.50 -2.99 -3.40
CA ALA A 36 5.82 -4.10 -4.06
C ALA A 36 4.33 -3.83 -4.34
N VAL A 37 3.62 -3.19 -3.40
CA VAL A 37 2.20 -2.84 -3.58
C VAL A 37 2.05 -1.73 -4.63
N ARG A 38 2.97 -0.76 -4.64
CA ARG A 38 2.97 0.31 -5.65
C ARG A 38 3.22 -0.23 -7.05
N GLU A 39 4.14 -1.18 -7.18
CA GLU A 39 4.43 -1.87 -8.44
C GLU A 39 3.24 -2.71 -8.92
N ASP A 40 2.61 -3.49 -8.04
CA ASP A 40 1.43 -4.29 -8.36
C ASP A 40 0.27 -3.42 -8.90
N VAL A 41 -0.04 -2.32 -8.19
CA VAL A 41 -1.10 -1.38 -8.62
C VAL A 41 -0.72 -0.69 -9.93
N TYR A 42 0.55 -0.35 -10.13
CA TYR A 42 1.01 0.25 -11.40
C TYR A 42 0.81 -0.72 -12.58
N LEU A 43 1.24 -1.99 -12.42
CA LEU A 43 1.07 -3.00 -13.45
C LEU A 43 -0.42 -3.30 -13.73
N PHE A 44 -1.26 -3.27 -12.69
CA PHE A 44 -2.70 -3.40 -12.86
C PHE A 44 -3.29 -2.29 -13.74
N VAL A 45 -2.88 -1.04 -13.54
CA VAL A 45 -3.42 0.11 -14.29
C VAL A 45 -2.78 0.26 -15.69
N ARG A 46 -1.47 0.04 -15.81
CA ARG A 46 -0.70 0.38 -17.02
C ARG A 46 0.14 -0.73 -17.63
N GLY A 47 0.50 -1.75 -16.86
CA GLY A 47 1.21 -2.91 -17.40
C GLY A 47 0.34 -3.67 -18.41
N THR A 48 0.97 -4.51 -19.22
CA THR A 48 0.25 -5.49 -20.04
C THR A 48 -0.44 -6.54 -19.16
N PRO A 49 -1.48 -7.23 -19.65
CA PRO A 49 -2.08 -8.35 -18.92
C PRO A 49 -1.06 -9.41 -18.51
N GLU A 50 -0.09 -9.71 -19.37
CA GLU A 50 0.94 -10.71 -19.11
C GLU A 50 1.91 -10.28 -18.01
N GLU A 51 2.37 -9.02 -18.01
CA GLU A 51 3.24 -8.48 -16.96
C GLU A 51 2.53 -8.45 -15.60
N TYR A 52 1.27 -8.00 -15.56
CA TYR A 52 0.50 -8.00 -14.32
C TYR A 52 0.30 -9.42 -13.77
N ILE A 53 -0.04 -10.38 -14.62
CA ILE A 53 -0.25 -11.77 -14.19
C ILE A 53 1.06 -12.45 -13.78
N ALA A 54 2.18 -12.13 -14.42
CA ALA A 54 3.49 -12.56 -13.96
C ALA A 54 3.75 -12.06 -12.54
N LYS A 55 3.46 -10.77 -12.26
CA LYS A 55 3.62 -10.19 -10.94
C LYS A 55 2.74 -10.86 -9.88
N VAL A 56 1.46 -11.06 -10.16
CA VAL A 56 0.53 -11.73 -9.23
C VAL A 56 1.01 -13.13 -8.86
N LYS A 57 1.57 -13.87 -9.82
CA LYS A 57 2.09 -15.24 -9.60
C LYS A 57 3.32 -15.29 -8.70
N GLU A 58 4.06 -14.20 -8.52
CA GLU A 58 5.16 -14.12 -7.54
C GLU A 58 4.63 -14.28 -6.11
N TYR A 59 3.40 -13.86 -5.85
CA TYR A 59 2.79 -13.88 -4.51
C TYR A 59 1.77 -14.99 -4.33
N ASN A 60 1.03 -15.35 -5.39
CA ASN A 60 -0.01 -16.36 -5.29
C ASN A 60 -0.23 -17.11 -6.61
N THR A 61 -0.04 -18.42 -6.56
CA THR A 61 -0.19 -19.32 -7.72
C THR A 61 -1.55 -20.04 -7.77
N ASN A 62 -2.46 -19.75 -6.84
CA ASN A 62 -3.81 -20.31 -6.86
C ASN A 62 -4.51 -19.93 -8.17
N SER A 63 -4.95 -20.94 -8.92
CA SER A 63 -5.51 -20.77 -10.26
C SER A 63 -6.77 -19.89 -10.28
N ALA A 64 -7.60 -19.93 -9.22
CA ALA A 64 -8.79 -19.09 -9.13
C ALA A 64 -8.42 -17.62 -8.93
N ILE A 65 -7.38 -17.33 -8.15
CA ILE A 65 -6.88 -15.96 -7.91
C ILE A 65 -6.28 -15.40 -9.20
N VAL A 66 -5.40 -16.16 -9.86
CA VAL A 66 -4.77 -15.76 -11.12
C VAL A 66 -5.82 -15.55 -12.23
N ALA A 67 -6.82 -16.44 -12.34
CA ALA A 67 -7.89 -16.29 -13.32
C ALA A 67 -8.76 -15.05 -13.05
N ASN A 68 -9.04 -14.75 -11.79
CA ASN A 68 -9.79 -13.55 -11.43
C ASN A 68 -8.98 -12.27 -11.69
N ALA A 69 -7.70 -12.26 -11.34
CA ALA A 69 -6.79 -11.16 -11.64
C ALA A 69 -6.76 -10.85 -13.14
N ARG A 70 -6.72 -11.90 -13.99
CA ARG A 70 -6.75 -11.75 -15.46
C ARG A 70 -8.05 -11.11 -15.92
N ARG A 71 -9.19 -11.61 -15.43
CA ARG A 71 -10.51 -11.06 -15.76
C ARG A 71 -10.64 -9.59 -15.38
N LEU A 72 -10.17 -9.20 -14.19
CA LEU A 72 -10.20 -7.81 -13.75
C LEU A 72 -9.31 -6.93 -14.61
N LYS A 73 -8.09 -7.39 -14.90
CA LYS A 73 -7.13 -6.68 -15.75
C LYS A 73 -7.68 -6.43 -17.16
N ASP A 74 -8.20 -7.47 -17.80
CA ASP A 74 -8.81 -7.36 -19.13
C ASP A 74 -9.95 -6.33 -19.14
N ARG A 75 -10.77 -6.28 -18.08
CA ARG A 75 -11.86 -5.29 -17.95
C ARG A 75 -11.36 -3.87 -17.74
N VAL A 76 -10.34 -3.69 -16.92
CA VAL A 76 -9.75 -2.37 -16.67
C VAL A 76 -9.12 -1.83 -17.95
N ASP A 77 -8.41 -2.67 -18.71
CA ASP A 77 -7.81 -2.27 -19.98
C ASP A 77 -8.84 -1.99 -21.08
N GLU A 78 -9.96 -2.71 -21.10
CA GLU A 78 -11.08 -2.47 -22.01
C GLU A 78 -11.83 -1.16 -21.69
N LYS A 79 -12.01 -0.85 -20.39
CA LYS A 79 -12.90 0.23 -19.94
C LYS A 79 -12.20 1.56 -19.75
N LEU A 80 -10.97 1.57 -19.26
CA LEU A 80 -10.27 2.80 -18.96
C LEU A 80 -9.60 3.34 -20.21
N THR A 81 -9.93 4.57 -20.55
CA THR A 81 -9.18 5.32 -21.56
C THR A 81 -7.77 5.63 -21.06
N GLU A 82 -6.90 6.05 -21.98
CA GLU A 82 -5.56 6.49 -21.63
C GLU A 82 -5.56 7.68 -20.65
N GLU A 83 -6.54 8.58 -20.79
CA GLU A 83 -6.76 9.69 -19.85
C GLU A 83 -7.17 9.18 -18.46
N ASP A 84 -8.10 8.22 -18.39
CA ASP A 84 -8.52 7.62 -17.11
C ASP A 84 -7.35 6.95 -16.39
N LYS A 85 -6.51 6.23 -17.12
CA LYS A 85 -5.30 5.59 -16.58
C LYS A 85 -4.33 6.65 -16.04
N GLN A 86 -4.13 7.75 -16.76
CA GLN A 86 -3.29 8.85 -16.30
C GLN A 86 -3.85 9.52 -15.03
N ASN A 87 -5.16 9.76 -15.00
CA ASN A 87 -5.85 10.35 -13.85
C ASN A 87 -5.80 9.43 -12.63
N ALA A 88 -5.99 8.12 -12.81
CA ALA A 88 -5.86 7.11 -11.75
C ALA A 88 -4.46 7.13 -11.13
N LEU A 89 -3.39 7.15 -11.94
CA LEU A 89 -2.02 7.25 -11.43
C LEU A 89 -1.76 8.57 -10.69
N SER A 90 -2.33 9.68 -11.17
CA SER A 90 -2.23 10.98 -10.48
C SER A 90 -2.89 10.94 -9.09
N ILE A 91 -4.07 10.32 -8.99
CA ILE A 91 -4.76 10.11 -7.71
C ILE A 91 -3.94 9.21 -6.78
N LEU A 92 -3.39 8.10 -7.29
CA LEU A 92 -2.54 7.20 -6.52
C LEU A 92 -1.30 7.92 -5.96
N ASN A 93 -0.67 8.80 -6.74
CA ASN A 93 0.46 9.61 -6.25
C ASN A 93 0.04 10.54 -5.11
N LYS A 94 -1.16 11.12 -5.16
CA LYS A 94 -1.72 11.93 -4.05
C LYS A 94 -1.96 11.07 -2.81
N ILE A 95 -2.47 9.85 -2.98
CA ILE A 95 -2.67 8.90 -1.88
C ILE A 95 -1.32 8.56 -1.23
N TYR A 96 -0.32 8.16 -2.02
CA TYR A 96 0.99 7.78 -1.50
C TYR A 96 1.79 8.93 -0.87
N SER A 97 1.47 10.18 -1.23
CA SER A 97 2.12 11.37 -0.67
C SER A 97 1.33 11.97 0.50
N SER A 98 0.17 11.42 0.83
CA SER A 98 -0.66 11.86 1.94
C SER A 98 0.00 11.51 3.28
N SER A 99 -0.14 12.37 4.29
CA SER A 99 0.27 12.06 5.67
C SER A 99 -0.58 10.96 6.32
N LEU A 100 -1.67 10.55 5.67
CA LEU A 100 -2.54 9.46 6.10
C LEU A 100 -2.12 8.09 5.51
N CYS A 101 -1.13 8.05 4.63
CA CYS A 101 -0.57 6.84 4.02
C CYS A 101 0.75 6.44 4.69
#